data_AF-A0A9N9E2N2-F1
#
_entry.id   AF-A0A9N9E2N2-F1
#
_cell.length_a   1.000
_cell.length_b   1.000
_cell.length_c   1.000
_cell.angle_alpha   90.00
_cell.angle_beta   90.00
_cell.angle_gamma   90.00
#
_symmetry.space_group_name_H-M   'P 1'
#
loop_
_entity.id
_entity.type
_entity.pdbx_description
1 polymer ?
#
loop_
_entity_poly.entity_id
_entity_poly.type
_entity_poly.pdbx_seq_one_letter_code
_entity_poly.pdbx_strand_id
1 'polypeptide(L)' 'NQHYEWKKEYKKAFQNLKEKLIDAPVLLYPDYKKKFILVTNTLKLGLGAILLQLNSEEKK' A
#
# COMPACT_ATOMS: atom_id res chain seq x y z
N ASN A 1 -13.99 3.43 -27.78
CA ASN A 1 -13.71 4.16 -26.53
C ASN A 1 -14.96 4.20 -25.66
N GLN A 2 -15.01 3.41 -24.58
CA GLN A 2 -16.04 3.57 -23.56
C GLN A 2 -15.60 4.65 -22.58
N HIS A 3 -16.46 5.64 -22.37
CA HIS A 3 -16.22 6.70 -21.39
C HIS A 3 -16.63 6.18 -20.00
N TYR A 4 -15.64 5.90 -19.16
CA TYR A 4 -15.86 5.54 -17.76
C TYR A 4 -15.99 6.81 -16.93
N GLU A 5 -17.18 7.02 -16.36
CA GLU A 5 -17.43 8.15 -15.47
C GLU A 5 -16.95 7.81 -14.04
N TRP A 6 -16.13 8.69 -13.45
CA TRP A 6 -15.67 8.53 -12.08
C TRP A 6 -16.78 8.90 -11.08
N LYS A 7 -17.65 7.93 -10.80
CA LYS A 7 -18.79 8.09 -9.89
C LYS A 7 -18.36 8.33 -8.44
N LYS A 8 -19.28 8.91 -7.66
CA LYS A 8 -19.09 9.21 -6.23
C LYS A 8 -18.68 7.98 -5.41
N GLU A 9 -19.23 6.82 -5.74
CA GLU A 9 -18.91 5.54 -5.09
C GLU A 9 -17.44 5.11 -5.32
N TYR A 10 -16.89 5.30 -6.51
CA TYR A 10 -15.48 4.98 -6.81
C TYR A 10 -14.54 5.92 -6.07
N LYS A 11 -14.88 7.22 -6.04
CA LYS A 11 -14.13 8.20 -5.24
C LYS A 11 -14.10 7.82 -3.76
N LYS A 12 -15.27 7.43 -3.21
CA LYS A 12 -15.37 7.01 -1.82
C LYS A 12 -14.56 5.75 -1.53
N ALA A 13 -14.66 4.73 -2.38
CA ALA A 13 -13.90 3.49 -2.22
C ALA A 13 -12.37 3.75 -2.30
N PHE A 14 -11.93 4.57 -3.23
CA PHE A 14 -10.52 4.93 -3.36
C PHE A 14 -9.99 5.72 -2.17
N GLN A 15 -10.80 6.66 -1.65
CA GLN A 15 -10.44 7.42 -0.45
C GLN A 15 -10.35 6.51 0.79
N ASN A 16 -11.32 5.61 0.97
CA ASN A 16 -11.29 4.62 2.04
C ASN A 16 -10.04 3.73 1.97
N LEU A 17 -9.64 3.31 0.76
CA LEU A 17 -8.43 2.51 0.58
C LEU A 17 -7.17 3.29 1.02
N LYS A 18 -7.05 4.56 0.63
CA LYS A 18 -5.93 5.41 1.05
C LYS A 18 -5.86 5.53 2.57
N GLU A 19 -6.99 5.77 3.22
CA GLU A 19 -7.08 5.88 4.68
C GLU A 19 -6.65 4.58 5.36
N LYS A 20 -7.07 3.42 4.84
CA LYS A 20 -6.68 2.13 5.40
C LYS A 20 -5.22 1.76 5.17
N LEU A 21 -4.59 2.26 4.10
CA LEU A 21 -3.16 2.02 3.84
C LEU A 21 -2.23 2.76 4.82
N ILE A 22 -2.71 3.85 5.43
CA ILE A 22 -1.93 4.67 6.39
C ILE A 22 -2.32 4.41 7.85
N ASP A 23 -3.14 3.39 8.09
CA ASP A 23 -3.66 3.02 9.41
C ASP A 23 -3.14 1.62 9.81
N ALA A 24 -3.21 1.32 11.11
CA ALA A 24 -2.94 -0.02 11.60
C ALA A 24 -4.01 -1.01 11.09
N PRO A 25 -3.67 -2.28 10.80
CA PRO A 25 -2.37 -2.91 10.96
C PRO A 25 -1.49 -2.86 9.69
N VAL A 26 -1.84 -2.05 8.68
CA VAL A 26 -1.11 -1.98 7.41
C VAL A 26 0.16 -1.14 7.55
N LEU A 27 0.03 0.04 8.15
CA LEU A 27 1.16 0.88 8.52
C LEU A 27 1.51 0.63 9.98
N LEU A 28 2.71 0.12 10.22
CA LEU A 28 3.20 -0.23 11.55
C LEU A 28 4.50 0.50 11.84
N TYR A 29 4.78 0.71 13.13
CA TYR A 29 6.11 1.14 13.55
C TYR A 29 7.14 0.08 13.18
N PRO A 30 8.28 0.48 12.61
CA PRO A 30 9.30 -0.46 12.18
C PRO A 30 9.94 -1.15 13.39
N ASP A 31 10.10 -2.47 13.29
CA ASP A 31 10.86 -3.27 14.24
C ASP A 31 12.30 -3.44 13.73
N TYR A 32 13.24 -2.66 14.26
CA TYR A 32 14.64 -2.69 13.84
C TYR A 32 15.37 -4.00 14.11
N LYS A 33 14.77 -4.93 14.88
CA LYS A 33 15.30 -6.29 15.07
C LYS A 33 14.95 -7.23 13.91
N LYS A 34 13.98 -6.84 13.07
CA LYS A 34 13.53 -7.62 11.91
C LYS A 34 14.17 -7.14 10.62
N LYS A 35 14.24 -8.04 9.64
CA LYS A 35 14.71 -7.70 8.30
C LYS A 35 13.75 -6.72 7.63
N PHE A 36 14.32 -5.73 6.97
CA PHE A 36 13.60 -4.88 6.03
C PHE A 36 13.66 -5.49 4.63
N ILE A 37 12.56 -5.40 3.90
CA ILE A 37 12.44 -5.81 2.50
C ILE A 37 12.10 -4.55 1.70
N LEU A 38 13.00 -4.14 0.81
CA LEU A 38 12.75 -3.03 -0.11
C LEU A 38 12.20 -3.58 -1.42
N VAL A 39 10.96 -3.22 -1.73
CA VAL A 39 10.34 -3.53 -3.02
C VAL A 39 10.37 -2.26 -3.84
N THR A 40 10.96 -2.31 -5.03
CA THR A 40 11.01 -1.16 -5.94
C THR A 40 10.35 -1.51 -7.26
N ASN A 41 9.74 -0.52 -7.88
CA ASN A 41 9.24 -0.62 -9.23
C ASN A 41 9.63 0.64 -10.00
N THR A 42 10.19 0.45 -11.19
CA THR A 42 10.58 1.55 -12.08
C THR A 42 9.74 1.52 -13.34
N LEU A 43 9.30 2.71 -13.78
CA LEU A 43 8.71 2.94 -15.07
C LEU A 43 9.42 4.12 -15.73
N LYS A 44 9.28 4.28 -17.04
CA LYS A 44 9.91 5.40 -17.79
C LYS A 44 9.59 6.77 -17.20
N LEU A 45 8.44 6.91 -16.55
CA LEU A 45 7.94 8.16 -15.98
C LEU A 45 8.27 8.35 -14.49
N GLY A 46 8.85 7.34 -13.81
CA GLY A 46 9.17 7.47 -12.40
C GLY A 46 9.53 6.17 -11.69
N LEU A 47 10.00 6.32 -10.45
CA LEU A 47 10.38 5.25 -9.54
C LEU A 47 9.43 5.25 -8.34
N GLY A 48 8.98 4.06 -7.93
CA GLY A 48 8.27 3.83 -6.69
C GLY A 48 9.00 2.81 -5.83
N ALA A 49 8.88 2.93 -4.51
CA ALA A 49 9.44 1.99 -3.56
C ALA A 49 8.50 1.80 -2.36
N ILE A 50 8.52 0.60 -1.79
CA ILE A 50 7.82 0.23 -0.56
C ILE A 50 8.82 -0.45 0.37
N LEU A 51 8.88 -0.02 1.62
CA LEU A 51 9.66 -0.67 2.67
C LEU A 51 8.72 -1.55 3.49
N LEU A 52 8.99 -2.86 3.54
CA LEU A 52 8.14 -3.86 4.19
C LEU A 52 8.91 -4.60 5.28
N GLN A 53 8.16 -5.13 6.26
CA GLN A 53 8.65 -6.10 7.23
C GLN A 53 7.65 -7.25 7.32
N LEU A 54 8.15 -8.48 7.41
CA LEU A 54 7.28 -9.64 7.61
C LEU A 54 6.83 -9.71 9.07
N ASN A 55 5.52 -9.79 9.27
CA ASN A 55 4.96 -10.05 10.59
C ASN A 55 5.18 -11.53 10.93
N SER A 56 5.65 -11.79 12.14
CA SER A 56 6.01 -13.12 12.63
C SER A 56 4.79 -13.99 12.98
N GLU A 57 3.57 -13.49 12.78
CA GLU A 57 2.31 -14.16 13.09
C GLU A 57 1.45 -14.43 11.85
N GLU A 58 2.03 -15.03 10.81
CA GLU A 58 1.21 -15.91 9.96
C GLU A 58 1.07 -17.26 10.67
N LYS A 59 0.17 -17.32 11.67
CA LYS A 59 -0.49 -18.60 11.95
C LYS A 59 -1.47 -18.81 10.81
N LYS A 60 -1.09 -19.69 9.87
CA LYS A 60 -2.01 -20.30 8.91
C LYS A 60 -3.16 -20.99 9.63
#